data_AF-A0AAA9YZD6-F1
#
_entry.id   AF-A0AAA9YZD6-F1
#
_cell.length_a   1.000
_cell.length_b   1.000
_cell.length_c   1.000
_cell.angle_alpha   90.00
_cell.angle_beta   90.00
_cell.angle_gamma   90.00
#
_symmetry.space_group_name_H-M   'P 1'
#
loop_
_entity.id
_entity.type
_entity.pdbx_description
1 polymer ?
#
loop_
_entity_poly.entity_id
_entity_poly.type
_entity_poly.pdbx_seq_one_letter_code
_entity_poly.pdbx_strand_id
1 'polypeptide(L)' 'MEACMRRDGIIHQTTCPYTPQQNGVAERMNRTLVEKARCMLNDSKLPKKFWAEAVSTAAYLVNRSPARSLEAKTSEEV' A
#
# COMPACT_ATOMS: atom_id res chain seq x y z
N MET A 1 -4.69 -16.35 13.77
CA MET A 1 -4.70 -14.90 13.49
C MET A 1 -5.26 -14.12 14.68
N GLU A 2 -6.45 -14.43 15.20
CA GLU A 2 -6.94 -13.74 16.40
C GLU A 2 -6.06 -13.92 17.65
N ALA A 3 -5.45 -15.10 17.81
CA ALA A 3 -4.57 -15.37 18.95
C ALA A 3 -3.30 -14.49 18.98
N CYS A 4 -2.71 -14.17 17.82
CA CYS A 4 -1.54 -13.29 17.78
C CYS A 4 -1.95 -11.82 17.96
N MET A 5 -3.08 -11.40 17.38
CA MET A 5 -3.61 -10.03 17.56
C MET A 5 -3.89 -9.71 19.03
N ARG A 6 -4.56 -10.62 19.75
CA ARG A 6 -4.85 -10.43 21.18
C ARG A 6 -3.57 -10.41 22.04
N ARG A 7 -2.59 -11.24 21.72
CA ARG A 7 -1.30 -11.26 22.43
C ARG A 7 -0.56 -9.94 22.29
N ASP A 8 -0.61 -9.35 21.10
CA ASP A 8 0.13 -8.13 20.78
C ASP A 8 -0.70 -6.85 21.08
N GLY A 9 -1.88 -7.00 21.72
CA GLY A 9 -2.75 -5.89 22.10
C GLY A 9 -3.51 -5.22 20.95
N ILE A 10 -3.57 -5.86 19.78
CA ILE A 10 -4.20 -5.33 18.57
C ILE A 10 -5.71 -5.63 18.59
N ILE A 11 -6.53 -4.58 18.50
CA ILE A 11 -7.98 -4.69 18.36
C ILE A 11 -8.33 -4.92 16.89
N HIS A 12 -8.88 -6.10 16.57
CA HIS A 12 -9.37 -6.40 15.23
C HIS A 12 -10.78 -5.85 15.04
N GLN A 13 -10.94 -4.89 14.13
CA GLN A 13 -12.23 -4.34 13.72
C GLN A 13 -12.51 -4.70 12.26
N THR A 14 -13.69 -5.24 12.00
CA THR A 14 -14.12 -5.62 10.65
C THR A 14 -15.08 -4.58 10.08
N THR A 15 -14.99 -4.33 8.77
CA THR A 15 -15.96 -3.51 8.04
C THR A 15 -17.32 -4.22 7.92
N CYS A 16 -18.40 -3.45 7.73
CA CYS A 16 -19.72 -4.00 7.52
C CYS A 16 -19.76 -4.85 6.22
N PRO A 17 -20.46 -5.99 6.21
CA PRO A 17 -20.68 -6.76 4.99
C PRO A 17 -21.30 -5.90 3.89
N TYR A 18 -20.88 -6.12 2.65
CA TYR A 18 -21.40 -5.42 1.45
C TYR A 18 -21.20 -3.90 1.42
N THR A 19 -20.33 -3.33 2.26
CA THR A 19 -19.96 -1.90 2.21
C THR A 19 -18.48 -1.69 1.84
N PRO A 20 -18.08 -1.96 0.59
CA PRO A 20 -16.67 -1.81 0.15
C PRO A 20 -16.14 -0.38 0.28
N GLN A 21 -17.03 0.62 0.31
CA GLN A 21 -16.68 2.03 0.47
C GLN A 21 -15.93 2.30 1.79
N GLN A 22 -16.19 1.51 2.84
CA GLN A 22 -15.49 1.62 4.12
C GLN A 22 -13.99 1.29 4.00
N ASN A 23 -13.61 0.47 3.02
CA ASN A 23 -12.21 0.10 2.76
C ASN A 23 -11.57 0.90 1.61
N GLY A 24 -12.28 1.91 1.08
CA GLY A 24 -11.90 2.57 -0.16
C GLY A 24 -10.52 3.25 -0.14
N VAL A 25 -10.03 3.67 1.04
CA VAL A 25 -8.68 4.24 1.17
C VAL A 25 -7.61 3.17 0.93
N ALA A 26 -7.73 2.01 1.57
CA ALA A 26 -6.80 0.90 1.40
C ALA A 26 -6.86 0.36 -0.03
N GLU A 27 -8.05 0.23 -0.61
CA GLU A 27 -8.23 -0.23 -1.99
C GLU A 27 -7.56 0.70 -3.01
N ARG A 28 -7.70 2.02 -2.85
CA ARG A 28 -7.03 3.00 -3.71
C ARG A 28 -5.51 2.93 -3.60
N MET A 29 -4.98 2.75 -2.39
CA MET A 29 -3.54 2.62 -2.19
C MET A 29 -3.01 1.34 -2.82
N ASN A 30 -3.70 0.21 -2.63
CA ASN A 30 -3.35 -1.07 -3.24
C ASN A 30 -3.30 -0.97 -4.76
N ARG A 31 -4.29 -0.31 -5.39
CA ARG A 31 -4.28 -0.05 -6.84
C ARG A 31 -3.06 0.77 -7.26
N THR A 32 -2.75 1.84 -6.54
CA THR A 32 -1.59 2.71 -6.83
C THR A 32 -0.28 1.94 -6.79
N LEU A 33 -0.07 1.10 -5.77
CA LEU A 33 1.14 0.28 -5.63
C LEU A 33 1.29 -0.74 -6.76
N VAL A 34 0.20 -1.44 -7.10
CA VAL A 34 0.17 -2.44 -8.16
C VAL A 34 0.45 -1.81 -9.53
N GLU A 35 -0.16 -0.65 -9.82
CA GLU A 35 0.06 0.07 -11.07
C GLU A 35 1.50 0.57 -11.18
N LYS A 36 2.06 1.18 -10.13
CA LYS A 36 3.47 1.61 -10.10
C LYS A 36 4.42 0.44 -10.30
N ALA A 37 4.21 -0.68 -9.60
CA ALA A 37 5.03 -1.88 -9.75
C ALA A 37 5.00 -2.44 -11.18
N ARG A 38 3.82 -2.49 -11.81
CA ARG A 38 3.67 -2.91 -13.22
C ARG A 38 4.40 -1.97 -14.17
N CYS A 39 4.24 -0.65 -14.00
CA CYS A 39 4.92 0.34 -14.82
C CYS A 39 6.44 0.20 -14.71
N MET A 40 6.99 0.08 -13.50
CA MET A 40 8.43 -0.09 -13.30
C MET A 40 8.98 -1.37 -13.92
N LEU A 41 8.29 -2.50 -13.78
CA LEU A 41 8.70 -3.76 -14.40
C LEU A 41 8.68 -3.68 -15.93
N ASN A 42 7.66 -3.04 -16.50
CA ASN A 42 7.53 -2.87 -17.95
C ASN A 42 8.61 -1.94 -18.50
N ASP A 43 8.88 -0.82 -17.82
CA ASP A 43 9.89 0.17 -18.23
C ASP A 43 11.31 -0.39 -18.15
N SER A 44 11.64 -1.09 -17.06
CA SER A 44 12.93 -1.75 -16.86
C SER A 44 13.12 -3.04 -17.67
N LYS A 45 12.08 -3.50 -18.39
CA LYS A 45 12.05 -4.79 -19.13
C LYS A 45 12.40 -5.99 -18.26
N LEU A 46 12.06 -5.92 -16.97
CA LEU A 46 12.34 -6.99 -16.02
C LEU A 46 11.25 -8.07 -16.02
N PRO A 47 11.64 -9.35 -15.85
CA PRO A 47 10.68 -10.44 -15.72
C PRO A 47 9.86 -10.33 -14.43
N LYS A 48 8.64 -10.87 -14.46
CA LYS A 48 7.68 -10.87 -13.33
C LYS A 48 8.21 -11.51 -12.04
N LYS A 49 9.32 -12.27 -12.09
CA LYS A 49 9.97 -12.79 -10.89
C LYS A 49 10.40 -11.69 -9.91
N PHE A 50 10.65 -10.47 -10.41
CA PHE A 50 11.00 -9.30 -9.60
C PHE A 50 9.79 -8.53 -9.07
N TRP A 51 8.61 -9.17 -9.01
CA TRP A 51 7.38 -8.53 -8.56
C TRP A 51 7.49 -8.00 -7.12
N ALA A 52 8.08 -8.79 -6.21
CA ALA A 52 8.20 -8.39 -4.81
C ALA A 52 9.08 -7.14 -4.65
N GLU A 53 10.20 -7.09 -5.37
CA GLU A 53 11.14 -5.98 -5.39
C GLU A 53 10.52 -4.73 -6.03
N ALA A 54 9.76 -4.91 -7.11
CA ALA A 54 9.04 -3.82 -7.76
C ALA A 54 7.97 -3.22 -6.83
N VAL A 55 7.19 -4.05 -6.14
CA VAL A 55 6.19 -3.58 -5.16
C VAL A 55 6.88 -2.90 -3.97
N SER A 56 7.97 -3.46 -3.45
CA SER A 56 8.76 -2.85 -2.37
C SER A 56 9.28 -1.47 -2.77
N THR A 57 9.82 -1.35 -3.99
CA THR A 57 10.29 -0.09 -4.55
C THR A 57 9.14 0.90 -4.72
N ALA A 58 7.97 0.43 -5.18
CA ALA A 58 6.78 1.27 -5.33
C ALA A 58 6.33 1.85 -3.99
N ALA A 59 6.32 1.03 -2.93
CA ALA A 59 5.96 1.46 -1.59
C ALA A 59 6.96 2.48 -1.04
N TYR A 60 8.25 2.23 -1.20
CA TYR A 60 9.31 3.17 -0.83
C TYR A 60 9.14 4.53 -1.50
N LEU A 61 8.91 4.54 -2.83
CA LEU A 61 8.68 5.77 -3.58
C LEU A 61 7.40 6.49 -3.15
N VAL A 62 6.31 5.77 -2.92
CA VAL A 62 5.03 6.37 -2.48
C VAL A 62 5.18 7.03 -1.11
N ASN A 63 5.87 6.39 -0.17
CA ASN A 63 6.05 6.93 1.17
C ASN A 63 6.98 8.15 1.20
N ARG A 64 7.89 8.26 0.22
CA ARG A 64 8.85 9.36 0.08
C ARG A 64 8.50 10.40 -0.98
N SER A 65 7.36 10.27 -1.62
CA SER A 65 6.88 11.26 -2.58
C SER A 65 6.01 12.29 -1.85
N PRO A 66 6.18 13.59 -2.15
CA PRO A 66 5.34 14.62 -1.55
C PRO A 66 3.89 14.39 -1.93
N ALA A 67 3.01 14.34 -0.92
CA ALA A 67 1.59 14.12 -1.13
C ALA A 67 0.83 15.45 -0.98
N ARG A 68 -0.12 15.70 -1.88
CA ARG A 68 -0.96 16.91 -1.81
C ARG A 68 -1.76 16.99 -0.51
N SER A 69 -2.17 15.84 0.01
CA SER A 69 -2.87 15.71 1.29
C SER A 69 -1.99 16.02 2.51
N LEU A 70 -0.68 16.07 2.34
CA LEU A 70 0.30 16.33 3.40
C LEU A 70 1.02 17.68 3.20
N GLU A 71 0.41 18.64 2.50
CA GLU A 71 1.03 19.95 2.22
C GLU A 71 2.40 19.84 1.52
N ALA A 72 2.53 18.87 0.60
CA ALA A 72 3.78 18.52 -0.07
C ALA A 72 4.89 17.97 0.85
N LYS A 73 4.54 17.51 2.05
CA LYS A 73 5.40 16.63 2.87
C LYS A 73 5.25 15.17 2.42
N THR A 74 6.22 14.36 2.80
CA THR A 74 6.20 12.92 2.54
C THR A 74 5.53 12.17 3.68
N SER A 75 4.95 10.99 3.40
CA SER A 75 4.27 10.17 4.41
C SER A 75 5.22 9.65 5.49
N GLU A 76 6.52 9.58 5.22
CA GLU A 76 7.55 9.15 6.18
C GLU A 76 7.91 10.25 7.19
N GLU A 77 7.66 11.52 6.86
CA GLU A 77 7.96 12.67 7.72
C GLU A 77 6.84 12.99 8.72
N VAL A 78 5.65 12.42 8.54
CA VAL A 78 4.42 12.75 9.30
C VAL A 78 4.03 11.63 10.26
#